data_AF-A0A3Q2WEV4-F1
#
_entry.id   AF-A0A3Q2WEV4-F1
#
_cell.length_a   1.000
_cell.length_b   1.000
_cell.length_c   1.000
_cell.angle_alpha   90.00
_cell.angle_beta   90.00
_cell.angle_gamma   90.00
#
_symmetry.space_group_name_H-M   'P 1'
#
loop_
_entity.id
_entity.type
_entity.pdbx_description
1 polymer ?
#
loop_
_entity_poly.entity_id
_entity_poly.type
_entity_poly.pdbx_seq_one_letter_code
_entity_poly.pdbx_strand_id
1 'polypeptide(L)' 'SVCSDFQLYMRTHTGEKPFVSTVCGKAFTQNGNLMGHMRGPTGERPCVCSMCGRSFSFEEYMKGSRSYNNM' A
#
# COMPACT_ATOMS: atom_id res chain seq x y z
N SER A 1 21.81 25.93 -5.54
CA SER A 1 20.71 25.04 -5.95
C SER A 1 20.93 23.70 -5.31
N VAL A 2 20.08 23.27 -4.38
CA VAL A 2 20.21 21.92 -3.81
C VAL A 2 19.64 20.93 -4.82
N CYS A 3 20.40 19.89 -5.17
CA CYS A 3 19.93 18.86 -6.09
C CYS A 3 18.78 18.06 -5.45
N SER A 4 17.75 17.76 -6.25
CA SER A 4 16.59 16.95 -5.86
C SER A 4 17.00 15.61 -5.26
N ASP A 5 18.08 15.01 -5.78
CA ASP A 5 18.64 13.74 -5.31
C ASP A 5 19.27 13.86 -3.92
N PHE A 6 19.93 14.98 -3.63
CA PHE A 6 20.48 15.25 -2.31
C PHE A 6 19.37 15.40 -1.28
N GLN A 7 18.28 16.10 -1.62
CA GLN A 7 17.12 16.20 -0.72
C GLN A 7 16.46 14.86 -0.47
N LEU A 8 16.32 14.02 -1.50
CA LEU A 8 15.81 12.67 -1.33
C LEU A 8 16.71 11.81 -0.44
N TYR A 9 18.03 11.90 -0.64
CA TYR A 9 19.02 11.22 0.20
C TYR A 9 18.90 11.66 1.66
N MET A 10 18.78 12.95 1.94
CA MET A 10 18.62 13.47 3.30
C MET A 10 17.37 12.92 4.01
N ARG A 11 16.28 12.66 3.29
CA ARG A 11 15.08 12.02 3.87
C ARG A 11 15.34 10.62 4.42
N THR A 12 16.38 9.93 3.97
CA THR A 12 16.77 8.62 4.52
C THR A 12 17.39 8.73 5.91
N HIS A 13 18.05 9.86 6.20
CA HIS A 13 18.61 10.18 7.52
C HIS A 13 17.55 10.74 8.47
N THR A 14 16.71 11.66 7.99
CA THR A 14 15.71 12.34 8.83
C THR A 14 14.43 11.55 9.02
N GLY A 15 14.16 10.57 8.16
CA GLY A 15 12.90 9.82 8.13
C GLY A 15 11.70 10.63 7.60
N GLU A 16 11.93 11.82 7.06
CA GLU A 16 10.88 12.70 6.55
C GLU A 16 10.11 12.05 5.38
N LYS A 17 8.79 11.99 5.50
CA LYS A 17 7.88 11.39 4.52
C LYS A 17 6.76 12.36 4.18
N PRO A 18 7.02 13.35 3.31
CA PRO A 18 6.09 14.46 3.08
C PRO A 18 4.82 14.05 2.29
N PHE A 19 4.80 12.87 1.66
CA PHE A 19 3.68 12.44 0.83
C PHE A 19 2.80 11.46 1.61
N VAL A 20 1.61 11.87 2.01
CA VAL A 20 0.70 11.07 2.84
C VAL A 20 -0.51 10.62 2.03
N SER A 21 -0.85 9.33 2.11
CA SER A 21 -2.09 8.79 1.56
C SER A 21 -3.28 9.33 2.34
N THR A 22 -4.23 9.95 1.63
CA THR A 22 -5.48 10.41 2.22
C THR A 22 -6.44 9.28 2.57
N VAL A 23 -6.22 8.08 2.01
CA VAL A 23 -7.09 6.92 2.23
C VAL A 23 -6.71 6.18 3.51
N CYS A 24 -5.43 5.88 3.71
CA CYS A 24 -4.97 5.06 4.85
C CYS A 24 -3.97 5.77 5.77
N GLY A 25 -3.63 7.03 5.52
CA GLY A 25 -2.68 7.79 6.32
C GLY A 25 -1.21 7.37 6.16
N LYS A 26 -0.91 6.40 5.29
CA LYS A 26 0.46 5.92 5.08
C LYS A 26 1.32 7.00 4.40
N ALA A 27 2.49 7.28 4.97
CA ALA A 27 3.41 8.29 4.47
C ALA A 27 4.56 7.70 3.63
N PHE A 28 5.01 8.45 2.62
CA PHE A 28 6.02 8.09 1.63
C PHE A 28 7.06 9.20 1.47
N THR A 29 8.30 8.81 1.15
CA THR A 29 9.42 9.74 0.90
C THR A 29 9.38 10.37 -0.49
N GLN A 30 8.66 9.76 -1.43
CA GLN A 30 8.56 10.17 -2.84
C GLN A 30 7.12 10.13 -3.34
N ASN A 31 6.77 11.07 -4.22
CA ASN A 31 5.44 11.14 -4.83
C ASN A 31 5.13 9.91 -5.71
N GLY A 32 6.11 9.42 -6.49
CA GLY A 32 5.92 8.23 -7.34
C GLY A 32 5.50 6.99 -6.54
N ASN A 33 6.03 6.83 -5.34
CA ASN A 33 5.67 5.74 -4.44
C ASN A 33 4.24 5.88 -3.89
N LEU A 34 3.82 7.10 -3.55
CA LEU A 34 2.43 7.38 -3.19
C LEU A 34 1.50 7.08 -4.39
N MET A 35 1.84 7.55 -5.59
CA MET A 35 1.04 7.31 -6.78
C MET A 35 0.92 5.82 -7.12
N GLY A 36 2.01 5.06 -6.99
CA GLY A 36 1.99 3.60 -7.14
C GLY A 36 1.14 2.91 -6.07
N HIS A 37 1.23 3.36 -4.82
CA HIS A 37 0.38 2.89 -3.73
C HIS A 37 -1.12 3.16 -3.96
N MET A 38 -1.46 4.34 -4.49
CA MET A 38 -2.83 4.73 -4.81
C MET A 38 -3.36 4.03 -6.08
N ARG A 39 -2.46 3.59 -6.97
CA ARG A 39 -2.82 2.83 -8.18
C ARG A 39 -2.97 1.33 -7.93
N GLY A 40 -2.21 0.77 -6.99
CA GLY A 40 -2.40 -0.61 -6.54
C GLY A 40 -3.67 -0.74 -5.71
N PRO A 41 -4.17 -1.97 -5.45
CA PRO A 41 -5.16 -2.18 -4.41
C PRO A 41 -4.57 -1.61 -3.13
N THR A 42 -5.18 -0.54 -2.64
CA THR A 42 -4.90 0.04 -1.33
C THR A 42 -4.76 -1.13 -0.37
N GLY A 43 -3.77 -1.12 0.52
CA GLY A 43 -3.52 -2.22 1.48
C GLY A 43 -4.70 -2.51 2.44
N GLU A 44 -5.88 -1.95 2.16
CA GLU A 44 -7.18 -2.38 2.59
C GLU A 44 -7.43 -3.79 2.08
N ARG A 45 -7.69 -4.70 3.01
CA ARG A 45 -8.18 -6.03 2.71
C ARG A 45 -9.66 -5.88 2.32
N PRO A 46 -10.02 -5.71 1.03
CA PRO A 46 -11.34 -5.18 0.66
C PRO A 46 -12.44 -6.24 0.79
N CYS A 47 -12.05 -7.50 0.93
CA CYS A 47 -12.94 -8.63 1.06
C CYS A 47 -12.94 -9.10 2.51
N VAL A 48 -14.07 -8.92 3.21
CA VAL A 48 -14.29 -9.53 4.52
C VAL A 48 -15.19 -10.74 4.33
N CYS A 49 -14.75 -11.91 4.79
CA CYS A 49 -15.60 -13.09 4.82
C CYS A 49 -16.72 -12.87 5.85
N SER A 50 -17.96 -12.90 5.41
CA SER A 50 -19.14 -12.75 6.28
C SER A 50 -19.31 -13.89 7.28
N MET A 51 -18.73 -15.07 7.02
CA MET A 51 -18.84 -16.26 7.88
C MET A 51 -17.82 -16.29 9.01
N CYS A 52 -16.58 -15.81 8.77
CA CYS A 52 -15.50 -15.88 9.75
C CYS A 52 -14.87 -14.52 10.13
N GLY A 53 -15.33 -13.41 9.53
CA GLY A 53 -14.85 -12.06 9.80
C GLY A 53 -13.42 -11.78 9.33
N ARG A 54 -12.76 -12.75 8.67
CA ARG A 54 -11.40 -12.59 8.17
C ARG A 54 -11.42 -11.66 6.95
N SER A 55 -10.67 -10.58 7.02
CA SER A 55 -10.40 -9.73 5.86
C SER A 55 -9.37 -10.41 4.95
N PHE A 56 -9.33 -10.16 3.64
CA PHE A 56 -8.34 -10.69 2.68
C PHE A 56 -7.78 -9.58 1.80
N SER A 57 -6.49 -9.64 1.44
CA SER A 57 -5.93 -8.76 0.42
C SER A 57 -6.47 -9.13 -0.96
N PHE A 58 -6.43 -8.18 -1.89
CA PHE A 58 -6.82 -8.45 -3.29
C PHE A 58 -6.01 -9.59 -3.91
N GLU A 59 -4.72 -9.72 -3.55
CA GLU A 59 -3.90 -10.85 -3.99
C GLU A 59 -4.36 -12.19 -3.40
N GLU A 60 -4.72 -12.22 -2.10
CA GLU A 60 -5.24 -13.41 -1.44
C GLU A 60 -6.58 -13.84 -2.07
N TYR A 61 -7.46 -12.88 -2.42
CA TYR A 61 -8.72 -13.16 -3.13
C TYR A 61 -8.47 -13.77 -4.51
N MET A 62 -7.57 -13.17 -5.30
CA MET A 62 -7.25 -13.65 -6.64
C MET A 62 -6.57 -15.04 -6.62
N LYS A 63 -5.73 -15.32 -5.63
CA LYS A 63 -5.06 -16.62 -5.43
C LYS A 63 -5.97 -17.69 -4.79
N GLY A 64 -7.01 -17.28 -4.05
CA GLY A 64 -7.94 -18.16 -3.32
C GLY A 64 -8.96 -18.91 -4.18
N SER A 65 -9.13 -18.53 -5.45
CA SER A 65 -10.06 -19.18 -6.39
C SER A 65 -9.67 -20.63 -6.78
N ARG A 66 -8.50 -21.14 -6.33
CA ARG A 66 -8.12 -22.56 -6.47
C ARG A 66 -8.40 -23.43 -5.25
N SER A 67 -8.78 -22.86 -4.11
CA SER A 67 -9.01 -23.65 -2.88
C SER A 67 -10.49 -23.78 -2.47
N TYR A 68 -11.42 -23.17 -3.22
CA TYR A 68 -12.86 -23.29 -2.99
C TYR A 68 -13.57 -24.19 -4.03
N ASN A 69 -12.84 -25.13 -4.64
CA ASN A 69 -13.41 -26.18 -5.50
C ASN A 69 -13.23 -27.58 -4.87
N ASN A 70 -13.29 -27.67 -3.54
CA ASN A 70 -13.32 -28.96 -2.83
C ASN A 70 -14.20 -28.91 -1.57
N MET A 71 -15.40 -28.37 -1.70
CA MET A 71 -16.55 -28.74 -0.86
C MET A 71 -17.83 -28.70 -1.69
#